data_AF-A0A1F8J120-F1
#
_entry.id   AF-A0A1F8J120-F1
#
_cell.length_a   1.000
_cell.length_b   1.000
_cell.length_c   1.000
_cell.angle_alpha   90.00
_cell.angle_beta   90.00
_cell.angle_gamma   90.00
#
_symmetry.space_group_name_H-M   'P 1'
#
loop_
_entity.id
_entity.type
_entity.pdbx_description
1 polymer ?
#
loop_
_entity_poly.entity_id
_entity_poly.type
_entity_poly.pdbx_seq_one_letter_code
_entity_poly.pdbx_strand_id
1 'polypeptide(L)'
;MTKRIKKGEQVLVITGNDRGKIGPVLSRSEDRVIVQGVNVRKKHLKRTQESQGGRVVEMEMPIHISNVALCDKEGNRMKRGSASKQAEVETSKKKAPIQRAAKKVKDV
;
A
#
# COMPACT_ATOMS: atom_id res chain seq x y z
N MET A 1 5.86 -12.51 22.09
CA MET A 1 6.35 -12.54 20.69
C MET A 1 6.34 -11.14 20.10
N THR A 2 7.43 -10.72 19.44
CA THR A 2 7.59 -9.35 18.91
C THR A 2 6.73 -9.14 17.67
N LYS A 3 5.73 -8.25 17.78
CA LYS A 3 4.79 -7.90 16.71
C LYS A 3 5.51 -7.12 15.60
N ARG A 4 5.57 -7.70 14.40
CA ARG A 4 6.39 -7.22 13.25
C ARG A 4 5.87 -5.99 12.51
N ILE A 5 4.64 -5.55 12.77
CA ILE A 5 3.97 -4.47 12.03
C ILE A 5 3.24 -3.58 13.02
N LYS A 6 3.41 -2.26 12.90
CA LYS A 6 2.76 -1.23 13.72
C LYS A 6 1.64 -0.52 12.95
N LYS A 7 0.76 0.16 13.68
CA LYS A 7 -0.26 1.04 13.09
C LYS A 7 0.42 2.21 12.38
N GLY A 8 -0.05 2.56 11.18
CA GLY A 8 0.48 3.65 10.36
C GLY A 8 1.62 3.27 9.40
N GLU A 9 2.12 2.02 9.45
CA GLU A 9 3.11 1.54 8.48
C GLU A 9 2.45 1.21 7.14
N GLN A 10 3.22 1.39 6.06
CA GLN A 10 2.82 0.98 4.70
C GLN A 10 3.08 -0.52 4.54
N VAL A 11 2.07 -1.23 4.07
CA VAL A 11 2.15 -2.67 3.82
C VAL A 11 1.67 -3.03 2.42
N LEU A 12 2.32 -4.04 1.86
CA LEU A 12 1.98 -4.70 0.61
C LEU A 12 1.31 -6.05 0.89
N VAL A 13 0.21 -6.33 0.20
CA VAL A 13 -0.45 -7.64 0.25
C VAL A 13 0.30 -8.64 -0.64
N ILE A 14 0.78 -9.72 -0.02
CA ILE A 14 1.58 -10.76 -0.68
C ILE A 14 0.67 -11.80 -1.35
N THR A 15 -0.40 -12.18 -0.68
CA THR A 15 -1.26 -13.32 -1.04
C THR A 15 -2.74 -12.99 -0.83
N GLY A 16 -3.60 -13.66 -1.60
CA GLY A 16 -5.06 -13.46 -1.57
C GLY A 16 -5.59 -12.65 -2.74
N ASN A 17 -6.88 -12.32 -2.69
CA ASN A 17 -7.61 -11.64 -3.78
C ASN A 17 -7.07 -10.23 -4.07
N ASP A 18 -6.55 -9.57 -3.04
CA ASP A 18 -6.03 -8.21 -3.12
C ASP A 18 -4.50 -8.16 -3.27
N ARG A 19 -3.89 -9.22 -3.81
CA ARG A 19 -2.43 -9.30 -4.00
C ARG A 19 -1.92 -8.10 -4.81
N GLY A 20 -0.83 -7.49 -4.33
CA GLY A 20 -0.19 -6.35 -4.97
C GLY A 20 -0.74 -4.99 -4.54
N LYS A 21 -1.86 -4.93 -3.80
CA LYS A 21 -2.34 -3.67 -3.23
C LYS A 21 -1.42 -3.20 -2.10
N ILE A 22 -1.23 -1.89 -2.04
CA ILE A 22 -0.44 -1.20 -1.03
C ILE A 22 -1.39 -0.31 -0.23
N GLY A 23 -1.22 -0.27 1.08
CA GLY A 23 -1.95 0.67 1.91
C GLY A 23 -1.39 0.79 3.33
N PRO A 24 -1.74 1.88 4.04
CA PRO A 24 -1.40 2.04 5.43
C PRO A 24 -2.24 1.13 6.34
N VAL A 25 -1.65 0.69 7.44
CA VAL A 25 -2.34 -0.07 8.50
C VAL A 25 -3.20 0.87 9.36
N LEU A 26 -4.51 0.71 9.30
CA LEU A 26 -5.48 1.49 10.08
C LEU A 26 -5.56 1.02 11.54
N SER A 27 -5.62 -0.29 11.72
CA SER A 27 -5.66 -0.90 13.05
C SER A 27 -5.04 -2.28 13.02
N ARG A 28 -4.58 -2.69 14.20
CA ARG A 28 -3.94 -3.98 14.41
C ARG A 28 -4.58 -4.67 15.61
N SER A 29 -4.99 -5.92 15.39
CA SER A 29 -5.30 -6.91 16.44
C SER A 29 -4.14 -7.91 16.53
N GLU A 30 -4.27 -8.96 17.34
CA GLU A 30 -3.19 -9.94 17.59
C GLU A 30 -2.55 -10.47 16.29
N ASP A 31 -3.31 -11.26 15.54
CA ASP A 31 -2.87 -11.91 14.30
C ASP A 31 -3.45 -11.29 13.03
N ARG A 32 -4.29 -10.26 13.20
CA ARG A 32 -5.01 -9.61 12.11
C ARG A 32 -4.74 -8.12 12.05
N VAL A 33 -4.75 -7.59 10.84
CA VAL A 33 -4.52 -6.17 10.53
C VAL A 33 -5.58 -5.68 9.55
N ILE A 34 -6.06 -4.46 9.78
CA ILE A 34 -6.95 -3.76 8.85
C ILE A 34 -6.09 -2.80 8.05
N VAL A 35 -6.10 -2.97 6.73
CA VAL A 35 -5.34 -2.18 5.77
C VAL A 35 -6.34 -1.41 4.91
N GLN A 36 -6.07 -0.13 4.68
CA GLN A 36 -6.96 0.72 3.89
C GLN A 36 -7.11 0.19 2.45
N GLY A 37 -8.36 0.09 1.96
CA GLY A 37 -8.64 -0.33 0.57
C GLY A 37 -8.43 -1.82 0.27
N VAL A 38 -8.18 -2.64 1.28
CA VAL A 38 -7.96 -4.09 1.15
C VAL A 38 -9.08 -4.85 1.86
N ASN A 39 -9.55 -5.96 1.26
CA ASN A 39 -10.63 -6.80 1.77
C ASN A 39 -11.90 -6.00 2.09
N VAL A 40 -12.27 -5.13 1.15
CA VAL A 40 -13.49 -4.31 1.24
C VAL A 40 -14.71 -5.20 1.05
N ARG A 41 -15.65 -5.13 2.00
CA ARG A 41 -16.92 -5.87 1.92
C ARG A 41 -18.09 -4.92 2.07
N LYS A 42 -19.17 -5.24 1.35
CA LYS A 42 -20.44 -4.53 1.44
C LYS A 42 -21.24 -5.09 2.63
N LYS A 43 -21.52 -4.24 3.60
CA LYS A 43 -22.37 -4.55 4.75
C LYS A 43 -23.69 -3.79 4.61
N HIS A 44 -24.78 -4.56 4.58
CA HIS A 44 -26.13 -4.01 4.60
C HIS A 44 -26.48 -3.65 6.05
N LEU A 45 -26.66 -2.37 6.33
CA LEU A 45 -27.06 -1.89 7.65
C LEU A 45 -28.55 -1.63 7.67
N LYS A 46 -29.24 -2.23 8.64
CA LYS A 46 -30.64 -1.91 8.95
C LYS A 46 -30.73 -0.47 9.46
N ARG A 47 -31.90 0.16 9.28
CA ARG A 47 -32.20 1.50 9.80
C ARG A 47 -32.01 1.53 11.33
N THR A 48 -31.45 2.62 11.83
CA THR A 48 -31.26 2.87 13.28
C THR A 48 -31.78 4.28 13.58
N GLN A 49 -32.09 4.59 14.84
CA GLN A 49 -32.63 5.91 15.23
C GLN A 49 -31.71 7.08 14.79
N GLU A 50 -30.40 6.86 14.76
CA GLU A 50 -29.39 7.83 14.31
C GLU A 50 -29.25 7.93 12.78
N SER A 51 -29.68 6.92 12.03
CA SER A 51 -29.54 6.86 10.57
C SER A 51 -30.90 6.60 9.93
N GLN A 52 -31.51 7.67 9.41
CA GLN A 52 -32.88 7.70 8.89
C GLN A 52 -33.12 6.85 7.62
N GLY A 53 -32.10 6.22 7.06
CA GLY A 53 -32.21 5.27 5.94
C GLY A 53 -31.38 4.00 6.13
N GLY A 54 -31.84 2.88 5.57
CA GLY A 54 -31.03 1.68 5.39
C GLY A 54 -29.97 1.96 4.32
N ARG A 55 -28.70 1.65 4.61
CA ARG A 55 -27.57 1.96 3.74
C ARG A 55 -26.66 0.76 3.53
N VAL A 56 -26.06 0.67 2.35
CA VAL A 56 -24.98 -0.26 2.06
C VAL A 56 -23.68 0.46 2.36
N VAL A 57 -22.94 -0.03 3.35
CA VAL A 57 -21.64 0.54 3.74
C VAL A 57 -20.53 -0.37 3.26
N GLU A 58 -19.51 0.22 2.66
CA GLU A 58 -18.27 -0.47 2.34
C GLU A 58 -17.33 -0.36 3.54
N MET A 59 -16.88 -1.51 4.05
CA MET A 59 -16.00 -1.58 5.22
C MET A 59 -14.79 -2.44 4.89
N GLU A 60 -13.60 -1.99 5.27
CA GLU A 60 -12.39 -2.80 5.21
C GLU A 60 -12.40 -3.86 6.30
N MET A 61 -12.11 -5.10 5.91
CA MET A 61 -12.11 -6.24 6.82
C MET A 61 -10.69 -6.71 7.14
N PRO A 62 -10.46 -7.25 8.36
CA PRO A 62 -9.14 -7.66 8.79
C PRO A 62 -8.56 -8.81 7.94
N ILE A 63 -7.24 -8.76 7.73
CA ILE A 63 -6.44 -9.75 7.01
C ILE A 63 -5.37 -10.31 7.95
N HIS A 64 -4.99 -11.57 7.74
CA HIS A 64 -3.96 -12.21 8.55
C HIS A 64 -2.57 -11.62 8.30
N ILE A 65 -1.77 -11.49 9.35
CA ILE A 65 -0.46 -10.84 9.28
C ILE A 65 0.56 -11.54 8.37
N SER A 66 0.39 -12.85 8.11
CA SER A 66 1.24 -13.60 7.18
C SER A 66 1.06 -13.17 5.73
N ASN A 67 -0.09 -12.58 5.39
CA ASN A 67 -0.45 -12.23 4.01
C ASN A 67 0.00 -10.81 3.64
N VAL A 68 0.66 -10.11 4.57
CA VAL A 68 1.17 -8.75 4.38
C VAL A 68 2.67 -8.68 4.65
N ALA A 69 3.35 -7.78 3.96
CA ALA A 69 4.74 -7.41 4.21
C ALA A 69 4.88 -5.90 4.30
N LEU A 70 5.88 -5.44 5.04
CA LEU A 70 6.30 -4.03 4.98
C LEU A 70 6.80 -3.70 3.59
N CYS A 71 6.44 -2.51 3.11
CA CYS A 71 6.88 -2.01 1.83
C CYS A 71 7.45 -0.59 1.95
N ASP A 72 8.39 -0.29 1.06
CA ASP A 72 8.86 1.07 0.88
C ASP A 72 7.83 1.90 0.10
N LYS A 73 8.06 3.22 -0.02
CA LYS A 73 7.18 4.13 -0.77
C LYS A 73 7.02 3.73 -2.25
N GLU A 74 7.98 2.98 -2.77
CA GLU A 74 8.00 2.48 -4.16
C GLU A 74 7.26 1.14 -4.32
N GLY A 75 6.68 0.58 -3.26
CA GLY A 75 5.96 -0.70 -3.31
C GLY A 75 6.87 -1.94 -3.29
N ASN A 76 8.18 -1.74 -3.16
CA ASN A 76 9.14 -2.83 -3.00
C ASN A 76 9.01 -3.47 -1.63
N ARG A 77 8.97 -4.81 -1.61
CA ARG A 77 8.88 -5.60 -0.37
C ARG A 77 10.17 -5.45 0.44
N MET A 78 10.08 -4.95 1.67
CA MET A 78 11.23 -4.89 2.57
C MET A 78 11.67 -6.31 2.97
N LYS A 79 12.97 -6.56 2.91
CA LYS A 79 13.57 -7.81 3.43
C LYS A 79 13.56 -7.80 4.96
N ARG A 80 13.31 -8.96 5.55
CA ARG A 80 13.29 -9.13 7.02
C ARG A 80 14.70 -8.91 7.58
N GLY A 81 14.87 -7.92 8.48
CA GLY A 81 16.09 -7.73 9.28
C GLY A 81 16.99 -6.56 8.88
N SER A 82 16.75 -5.88 7.76
CA SER A 82 17.45 -4.64 7.44
C SER A 82 16.72 -3.48 8.12
N ALA A 83 17.30 -2.94 9.20
CA ALA A 83 16.99 -1.58 9.63
C ALA A 83 17.12 -0.69 8.39
N SER A 84 16.02 -0.08 7.96
CA SER A 84 16.02 0.80 6.80
C SER A 84 16.93 1.99 7.12
N LYS A 85 18.08 2.04 6.45
CA LYS A 85 18.71 3.32 6.15
C LYS A 85 17.67 4.10 5.33
N GLN A 86 17.20 5.20 5.89
CA GLN A 86 16.36 6.14 5.16
C GLN A 86 17.18 6.63 3.97
N ALA A 87 16.80 6.21 2.76
CA ALA A 87 17.26 6.87 1.55
C ALA A 87 16.41 8.13 1.39
N GLU A 88 16.93 9.26 1.86
CA GLU A 88 16.58 10.55 1.26
C GLU A 88 16.94 10.46 -0.22
N VAL A 89 15.92 10.47 -1.08
CA VAL A 89 16.12 10.88 -2.47
C VAL A 89 15.42 12.22 -2.58
N GLU A 90 16.25 13.24 -2.45
CA GLU A 90 15.93 14.64 -2.59
C GLU A 90 15.20 14.91 -3.92
N THR A 91 14.23 15.80 -3.80
CA THR A 91 13.56 16.49 -4.90
C THR A 91 14.56 17.08 -5.90
N SER A 92 14.49 16.69 -7.17
CA SER A 92 15.12 17.42 -8.28
C SER A 92 14.26 17.38 -9.55
N LYS A 93 13.43 18.42 -9.67
CA LYS A 93 13.18 19.22 -10.88
C LYS A 93 12.75 18.50 -12.18
N LYS A 94 11.44 18.61 -12.46
CA LYS A 94 10.83 19.28 -13.63
C LYS A 94 11.39 18.97 -15.05
N LYS A 95 10.47 18.43 -15.87
CA LYS A 95 10.13 18.77 -17.27
C LYS A 95 10.93 18.18 -18.47
N ALA A 96 10.22 17.25 -19.14
CA ALA A 96 9.93 17.15 -20.59
C ALA A 96 11.01 16.67 -21.60
N PRO A 97 10.60 16.10 -22.77
CA PRO A 97 11.33 15.05 -23.47
C PRO A 97 11.87 15.39 -24.89
N ILE A 98 12.69 14.48 -25.44
CA ILE A 98 13.06 14.22 -26.86
C ILE A 98 13.86 15.31 -27.61
N GLN A 99 15.03 14.93 -28.14
CA GLN A 99 15.40 15.21 -29.54
C GLN A 99 16.48 14.23 -30.05
N ARG A 100 16.15 13.53 -31.15
CA ARG A 100 17.05 12.70 -31.96
C ARG A 100 18.15 13.58 -32.54
N ALA A 101 19.41 13.20 -32.42
CA ALA A 101 20.52 13.84 -33.13
C ALA A 101 21.18 12.85 -34.09
N ALA A 102 21.12 13.18 -35.37
CA ALA A 102 21.72 12.46 -36.49
C ALA A 102 23.24 12.35 -36.33
N LYS A 103 23.79 11.14 -36.52
CA LYS A 103 25.24 10.91 -36.59
C LYS A 103 25.68 11.22 -38.03
N LYS A 104 26.26 12.40 -38.26
CA LYS A 104 27.05 12.70 -39.47
C LYS A 104 28.22 11.71 -39.53
N VAL A 105 28.26 10.89 -40.59
CA VAL A 105 29.48 10.17 -41.00
C VAL A 105 30.38 11.20 -41.68
N LYS A 106 31.65 11.18 -41.30
CA LYS A 106 32.70 12.09 -41.78
C LYS A 106 33.43 11.36 -42.91
N ASP A 107 33.54 12.02 -44.05
CA ASP A 107 34.16 11.54 -45.28
C ASP A 107 35.64 11.15 -45.09
N VAL A 108 36.05 10.09 -45.79
CA VAL A 108 37.42 9.78 -46.24
C VAL A 108 37.35 9.52 -47.73
#